data_AF-C4GIE0-F1
#
_entry.id   AF-C4GIE0-F1
#
_cell.length_a   1.000
_cell.length_b   1.000
_cell.length_c   1.000
_cell.angle_alpha   90.00
_cell.angle_beta   90.00
_cell.angle_gamma   90.00
#
_symmetry.space_group_name_H-M   'P 1'
#
loop_
_entity.id
_entity.type
_entity.pdbx_description
1 polymer ?
#
loop_
_entity_poly.entity_id
_entity_poly.type
_entity_poly.pdbx_seq_one_letter_code
_entity_poly.pdbx_strand_id
1 'polypeptide(L)'
;MRVFGLMGFQAASRLPAIKGSLKQTSPDCAMNILNLTARPITLTDADTSRPIALTLNQIQQQLTHYPPSDYAWGTAIQTVEDALYPLRDWRQNTQPLAVQGAELLLTLPHQTHPHGATITRDTLEHAFVVVAGYRPQHSLPSLPQTTAFCAVLLLLREWAHHLDYETLILLNESQKAA
;
A
#
# COMPACT_ATOMS: atom_id res chain seq x y z
N MET A 1 -30.83 -72.84 -18.22
CA MET A 1 -29.86 -73.47 -19.14
C MET A 1 -28.54 -72.74 -18.98
N ARG A 2 -27.50 -73.42 -18.47
CA ARG A 2 -26.10 -72.99 -18.32
C ARG A 2 -25.85 -71.82 -17.33
N VAL A 3 -24.79 -71.71 -16.53
CA VAL A 3 -23.55 -72.47 -16.24
C VAL A 3 -22.82 -71.60 -15.17
N PHE A 4 -22.27 -72.22 -14.11
CA PHE A 4 -21.03 -71.88 -13.37
C PHE A 4 -20.83 -70.44 -12.81
N GLY A 5 -20.25 -70.19 -11.65
CA GLY A 5 -19.35 -70.99 -10.82
C GLY A 5 -18.09 -70.17 -10.49
N LEU A 6 -17.66 -70.26 -9.22
CA LEU A 6 -16.31 -70.02 -8.68
C LEU A 6 -15.78 -68.57 -8.58
N MET A 7 -15.39 -68.14 -7.37
CA MET A 7 -14.00 -68.06 -6.82
C MET A 7 -13.15 -67.03 -7.57
N GLY A 8 -12.42 -66.11 -6.94
CA GLY A 8 -11.88 -65.95 -5.60
C GLY A 8 -10.73 -64.93 -5.68
N PHE A 9 -9.97 -64.79 -4.58
CA PHE A 9 -8.70 -64.05 -4.42
C PHE A 9 -8.82 -62.54 -4.18
N GLN A 10 -8.67 -62.08 -2.94
CA GLN A 10 -7.44 -61.88 -2.14
C GLN A 10 -6.72 -60.55 -2.42
N ALA A 11 -6.80 -59.69 -1.39
CA ALA A 11 -5.74 -58.87 -0.78
C ALA A 11 -4.83 -57.99 -1.67
N ALA A 12 -4.84 -56.69 -1.41
CA ALA A 12 -3.66 -55.99 -0.86
C ALA A 12 -3.98 -54.52 -0.49
N SER A 13 -3.96 -54.27 0.81
CA SER A 13 -3.31 -53.16 1.52
C SER A 13 -2.89 -51.86 0.79
N ARG A 14 -3.38 -50.76 1.41
CA ARG A 14 -2.70 -49.50 1.78
C ARG A 14 -2.32 -48.52 0.66
N LEU A 15 -2.81 -47.29 0.79
CA LEU A 15 -2.01 -46.07 1.07
C LEU A 15 -2.98 -44.90 1.42
N PRO A 16 -2.53 -43.90 2.20
CA PRO A 16 -3.40 -42.87 2.79
C PRO A 16 -3.83 -41.82 1.74
N ALA A 17 -5.07 -41.34 1.88
CA ALA A 17 -5.57 -40.19 1.15
C ALA A 17 -4.70 -38.96 1.45
N ILE A 18 -4.00 -38.49 0.43
CA ILE A 18 -3.17 -37.30 0.47
C ILE A 18 -4.11 -36.11 0.70
N LYS A 19 -3.98 -35.47 1.86
CA LYS A 19 -4.54 -34.15 2.15
C LYS A 19 -3.98 -33.18 1.12
N GLY A 20 -4.80 -32.85 0.14
CA GLY A 20 -4.56 -31.78 -0.81
C GLY A 20 -5.86 -31.02 -1.04
N SER A 21 -6.44 -30.48 0.03
CA SER A 21 -7.43 -29.41 -0.16
C SER A 21 -6.64 -28.21 -0.65
N LEU A 22 -6.59 -28.08 -1.99
CA LEU A 22 -6.10 -26.92 -2.69
C LEU A 22 -6.69 -25.70 -2.00
N LYS A 23 -5.81 -24.92 -1.33
CA LYS A 23 -6.15 -23.56 -0.94
C LYS A 23 -6.44 -22.88 -2.26
N GLN A 24 -7.72 -22.65 -2.51
CA GLN A 24 -8.20 -21.89 -3.65
C GLN A 24 -7.71 -20.46 -3.41
N THR A 25 -6.50 -20.16 -3.85
CA THR A 25 -6.05 -18.79 -4.02
C THR A 25 -6.86 -18.28 -5.20
N SER A 26 -7.95 -17.57 -4.91
CA SER A 26 -8.52 -16.64 -5.87
C SER A 26 -7.37 -15.83 -6.47
N PRO A 27 -7.39 -15.51 -7.77
CA PRO A 27 -6.48 -14.56 -8.37
C PRO A 27 -6.89 -13.16 -7.90
N ASP A 28 -6.87 -12.92 -6.59
CA ASP A 28 -6.75 -11.57 -6.06
C ASP A 28 -5.40 -11.10 -6.56
N CYS A 29 -5.42 -10.12 -7.46
CA CYS A 29 -4.23 -9.53 -8.06
C CYS A 29 -3.20 -9.29 -6.95
N ALA A 30 -2.03 -9.94 -7.02
CA ALA A 30 -1.05 -9.85 -5.95
C ALA A 30 -0.63 -8.38 -5.76
N MET A 31 -1.07 -7.76 -4.67
CA MET A 31 -0.76 -6.35 -4.37
C MET A 31 0.42 -6.29 -3.42
N ASN A 32 1.31 -5.33 -3.65
CA ASN A 32 2.27 -4.93 -2.63
C ASN A 32 1.54 -4.10 -1.56
N ILE A 33 1.97 -4.16 -0.31
CA ILE A 33 1.37 -3.42 0.80
C ILE A 33 2.43 -2.52 1.43
N LEU A 34 2.16 -1.22 1.43
CA LEU A 34 2.91 -0.22 2.21
C LEU A 34 2.14 0.05 3.52
N ASN A 35 2.67 -0.42 4.64
CA ASN A 35 2.06 -0.21 5.95
C ASN A 35 2.72 0.97 6.68
N LEU A 36 2.00 2.09 6.73
CA LEU A 36 2.43 3.34 7.35
C LEU A 36 2.31 3.34 8.89
N THR A 37 1.54 2.41 9.44
CA THR A 37 1.33 2.28 10.90
C THR A 37 2.47 1.55 11.60
N ALA A 38 3.23 0.76 10.84
CA ALA A 38 4.41 0.07 11.32
C ALA A 38 5.52 1.06 11.72
N ARG A 39 6.36 0.64 12.67
CA ARG A 39 7.50 1.42 13.16
C ARG A 39 8.77 0.56 13.12
N PRO A 40 9.62 0.71 12.09
CA PRO A 40 9.50 1.64 10.97
C PRO A 40 8.44 1.22 9.93
N ILE A 41 8.17 2.06 8.94
CA ILE A 41 7.26 1.76 7.83
C ILE A 41 7.71 0.47 7.14
N THR A 42 6.76 -0.36 6.71
CA THR A 42 7.07 -1.65 6.06
C THR A 42 6.47 -1.74 4.68
N LEU A 43 7.23 -2.32 3.75
CA LEU A 43 6.78 -2.69 2.41
C LEU A 43 6.75 -4.22 2.34
N THR A 44 5.60 -4.77 1.99
CA THR A 44 5.38 -6.21 1.84
C THR A 44 5.05 -6.52 0.38
N ASP A 45 5.79 -7.44 -0.22
CA ASP A 45 5.47 -8.07 -1.50
C ASP A 45 5.12 -9.54 -1.30
N ALA A 46 4.95 -10.30 -2.39
CA ALA A 46 4.58 -11.71 -2.34
C ALA A 46 5.60 -12.58 -1.56
N ASP A 47 6.87 -12.18 -1.55
CA ASP A 47 7.98 -13.01 -1.08
C ASP A 47 8.56 -12.51 0.24
N THR A 48 8.47 -11.20 0.49
CA THR A 48 9.21 -10.54 1.57
C THR A 48 8.46 -9.37 2.20
N SER A 49 8.74 -9.13 3.48
CA SER A 49 8.39 -7.90 4.15
C SER A 49 9.68 -7.20 4.57
N ARG A 50 9.89 -5.98 4.06
CA ARG A 50 11.12 -5.20 4.30
C ARG A 50 10.80 -3.90 5.04
N PRO A 51 11.55 -3.55 6.09
CA PRO A 51 11.43 -2.24 6.72
C PRO A 51 12.06 -1.17 5.81
N ILE A 52 11.45 0.01 5.80
CA ILE A 52 11.99 1.23 5.20
C ILE A 52 12.54 2.06 6.35
N ALA A 53 13.73 2.65 6.23
CA ALA A 53 14.36 3.39 7.32
C ALA A 53 13.71 4.77 7.61
N LEU A 54 12.38 4.80 7.76
CA LEU A 54 11.55 5.99 7.92
C LEU A 54 10.29 5.67 8.74
N THR A 55 9.84 6.64 9.52
CA THR A 55 8.55 6.63 10.22
C THR A 55 7.77 7.89 9.87
N LEU A 56 6.44 7.82 9.89
CA LEU A 56 5.61 9.02 9.74
C LEU A 56 5.93 10.07 10.81
N ASN A 57 6.28 9.65 12.03
CA ASN A 57 6.62 10.58 13.12
C ASN A 57 7.86 11.43 12.80
N GLN A 58 8.89 10.85 12.15
CA GLN A 58 10.06 11.63 11.75
C GLN A 58 9.71 12.75 10.76
N ILE A 59 8.86 12.46 9.78
CA ILE A 59 8.37 13.45 8.82
C ILE A 59 7.53 14.52 9.54
N GLN A 60 6.60 14.11 10.41
CA GLN A 60 5.76 15.04 11.19
C GLN A 60 6.59 15.98 12.07
N GLN A 61 7.66 15.47 12.69
CA GLN A 61 8.56 16.26 13.52
C GLN A 61 9.27 17.36 12.72
N GLN A 62 9.64 17.10 11.47
CA GLN A 62 10.23 18.11 10.59
C GLN A 62 9.22 19.18 10.17
N LEU A 63 7.92 18.83 10.16
CA LEU A 63 6.82 19.72 9.79
C LEU A 63 6.10 20.37 10.98
N THR A 64 6.62 20.22 12.22
CA THR A 64 5.90 20.52 13.49
C THR A 64 5.28 21.92 13.56
N HIS A 65 5.93 22.94 12.99
CA HIS A 65 5.37 24.29 12.94
C HIS A 65 4.48 24.45 11.72
N TYR A 66 3.19 24.71 11.94
CA TYR A 66 2.22 24.89 10.85
C TYR A 66 1.89 26.38 10.64
N PRO A 67 1.89 26.89 9.39
CA PRO A 67 2.33 26.19 8.18
C PRO A 67 3.84 25.92 8.19
N PRO A 68 4.32 24.79 7.62
CA PRO A 68 5.76 24.53 7.53
C PRO A 68 6.45 25.58 6.67
N SER A 69 7.69 25.94 7.04
CA SER A 69 8.53 26.80 6.23
C SER A 69 9.06 26.06 5.00
N ASP A 70 9.51 26.80 3.97
CA ASP A 70 10.17 26.19 2.80
C ASP A 70 11.37 25.32 3.21
N TYR A 71 12.12 25.74 4.23
CA TYR A 71 13.22 24.94 4.78
C TYR A 71 12.74 23.64 5.42
N ALA A 72 11.62 23.67 6.17
CA ALA A 72 11.02 22.48 6.77
C ALA A 72 10.53 21.51 5.68
N TRP A 73 9.87 22.03 4.63
CA TRP A 73 9.46 21.23 3.48
C TRP A 73 10.66 20.59 2.77
N GLY A 74 11.69 21.36 2.43
CA GLY A 74 12.89 20.84 1.76
C GLY A 74 13.59 19.75 2.58
N THR A 75 13.69 19.94 3.90
CA THR A 75 14.29 18.94 4.80
C THR A 75 13.46 17.65 4.84
N ALA A 76 12.14 17.78 4.88
CA ALA A 76 11.23 16.63 4.89
C ALA A 76 11.24 15.87 3.57
N ILE A 77 11.26 16.57 2.44
CA ILE A 77 11.40 15.98 1.09
C ILE A 77 12.69 15.17 1.04
N GLN A 78 13.84 15.79 1.35
CA GLN A 78 15.14 15.10 1.32
C GLN A 78 15.14 13.84 2.19
N THR A 79 14.54 13.91 3.38
CA THR A 79 14.45 12.76 4.30
C THR A 79 13.65 11.61 3.69
N VAL A 80 12.55 11.92 3.00
CA VAL A 80 11.74 10.90 2.32
C VAL A 80 12.49 10.35 1.11
N GLU A 81 13.08 11.21 0.28
CA GLU A 81 13.84 10.80 -0.91
C GLU A 81 15.03 9.88 -0.56
N ASP A 82 15.78 10.21 0.49
CA ASP A 82 16.88 9.38 0.99
C ASP A 82 16.40 7.99 1.43
N ALA A 83 15.22 7.91 2.05
CA ALA A 83 14.63 6.65 2.46
C ALA A 83 14.10 5.82 1.28
N LEU A 84 13.68 6.47 0.19
CA LEU A 84 13.20 5.82 -1.04
C LEU A 84 14.33 5.45 -2.01
N TYR A 85 15.50 6.10 -1.91
CA TYR A 85 16.63 5.86 -2.81
C TYR A 85 17.05 4.38 -2.92
N PRO A 86 17.11 3.58 -1.83
CA PRO A 86 17.40 2.14 -1.91
C PRO A 86 16.34 1.34 -2.68
N LEU A 87 15.14 1.89 -2.86
CA LEU A 87 14.01 1.27 -3.55
C LEU A 87 13.90 1.71 -5.02
N ARG A 88 14.83 2.49 -5.58
CA ARG A 88 14.72 3.00 -6.97
C ARG A 88 14.47 1.92 -8.03
N ASP A 89 15.02 0.72 -7.86
CA ASP A 89 14.85 -0.40 -8.80
C ASP A 89 13.42 -0.97 -8.74
N TRP A 90 12.66 -0.64 -7.69
CA TRP A 90 11.24 -0.95 -7.53
C TRP A 90 10.36 -0.30 -8.60
N ARG A 91 10.84 0.72 -9.33
CA ARG A 91 10.13 1.27 -10.50
C ARG A 91 9.78 0.20 -11.54
N GLN A 92 10.51 -0.91 -11.57
CA GLN A 92 10.24 -2.02 -12.48
C GLN A 92 9.10 -2.94 -11.98
N ASN A 93 8.63 -2.75 -10.75
CA ASN A 93 7.55 -3.53 -10.18
C ASN A 93 6.21 -3.08 -10.75
N THR A 94 5.53 -3.98 -11.44
CA THR A 94 4.23 -3.72 -12.09
C THR A 94 3.04 -4.03 -11.19
N GLN A 95 3.27 -4.56 -9.98
CA GLN A 95 2.18 -4.90 -9.07
C GLN A 95 1.59 -3.62 -8.44
N PRO A 96 0.26 -3.55 -8.30
CA PRO A 96 -0.39 -2.43 -7.62
C PRO A 96 0.13 -2.27 -6.19
N LEU A 97 0.17 -1.03 -5.71
CA LEU A 97 0.51 -0.73 -4.33
C LEU A 97 -0.75 -0.36 -3.53
N ALA A 98 -1.04 -1.18 -2.54
CA ALA A 98 -1.99 -0.90 -1.49
C ALA A 98 -1.30 -0.20 -0.31
N VAL A 99 -1.94 0.80 0.27
CA VAL A 99 -1.39 1.61 1.37
C VAL A 99 -2.31 1.50 2.57
N GLN A 100 -1.74 1.06 3.69
CA GLN A 100 -2.42 0.94 4.98
C GLN A 100 -2.02 2.11 5.90
N GLY A 101 -2.97 2.71 6.62
CA GLY A 101 -2.72 3.85 7.52
C GLY A 101 -2.67 5.21 6.81
N ALA A 102 -3.37 5.35 5.68
CA ALA A 102 -3.42 6.55 4.85
C ALA A 102 -4.82 7.19 4.78
N GLU A 103 -5.66 6.93 5.77
CA GLU A 103 -7.08 7.32 5.79
C GLU A 103 -7.27 8.85 5.74
N LEU A 104 -6.28 9.61 6.23
CA LEU A 104 -6.26 11.08 6.16
C LEU A 104 -6.38 11.61 4.72
N LEU A 105 -5.91 10.85 3.73
CA LEU A 105 -5.94 11.24 2.32
C LEU A 105 -7.28 10.95 1.63
N LEU A 106 -8.22 10.26 2.30
CA LEU A 106 -9.58 10.05 1.76
C LEU A 106 -10.38 11.36 1.63
N THR A 107 -9.86 12.47 2.19
CA THR A 107 -10.38 13.82 1.99
C THR A 107 -10.09 14.39 0.60
N LEU A 108 -9.11 13.80 -0.12
CA LEU A 108 -8.74 14.19 -1.48
C LEU A 108 -9.67 13.54 -2.51
N PRO A 109 -9.78 14.11 -3.74
CA PRO A 109 -10.46 13.45 -4.84
C PRO A 109 -9.92 12.03 -5.08
N HIS A 110 -10.80 11.04 -5.13
CA HIS A 110 -10.44 9.64 -5.31
C HIS A 110 -11.53 8.89 -6.07
N GLN A 111 -11.18 7.73 -6.62
CA GLN A 111 -12.11 6.80 -7.22
C GLN A 111 -12.40 5.65 -6.25
N THR A 112 -13.63 5.12 -6.29
CA THR A 112 -13.97 3.94 -5.47
C THR A 112 -13.21 2.71 -5.96
N HIS A 113 -12.67 1.94 -5.02
CA HIS A 113 -11.99 0.67 -5.27
C HIS A 113 -12.60 -0.44 -4.39
N PRO A 114 -12.66 -1.71 -4.82
CA PRO A 114 -13.22 -2.80 -4.00
C PRO A 114 -12.61 -2.97 -2.60
N HIS A 115 -11.35 -2.56 -2.45
CA HIS A 115 -10.58 -2.63 -1.20
C HIS A 115 -10.40 -1.27 -0.50
N GLY A 116 -10.99 -0.20 -1.03
CA GLY A 116 -10.87 1.15 -0.47
C GLY A 116 -11.05 2.25 -1.51
N ALA A 117 -10.03 3.06 -1.71
CA ALA A 117 -10.04 4.17 -2.66
C ALA A 117 -8.78 4.21 -3.52
N THR A 118 -8.93 4.52 -4.80
CA THR A 118 -7.78 4.77 -5.70
C THR A 118 -7.50 6.27 -5.75
N ILE A 119 -6.27 6.66 -5.42
CA ILE A 119 -5.77 8.03 -5.53
C ILE A 119 -4.69 8.11 -6.60
N THR A 120 -4.65 9.20 -7.36
CA THR A 120 -3.68 9.41 -8.44
C THR A 120 -2.46 10.19 -7.97
N ARG A 121 -1.32 9.97 -8.60
CA ARG A 121 -0.11 10.78 -8.43
C ARG A 121 -0.38 12.27 -8.64
N ASP A 122 -1.14 12.62 -9.67
CA ASP A 122 -1.51 14.01 -9.96
C ASP A 122 -2.33 14.63 -8.83
N THR A 123 -3.21 13.86 -8.18
CA THR A 123 -3.98 14.34 -7.03
C THR A 123 -3.07 14.61 -5.83
N LEU A 124 -2.12 13.72 -5.57
CA LEU A 124 -1.12 13.89 -4.51
C LEU A 124 -0.24 15.12 -4.77
N GLU A 125 0.26 15.29 -6.00
CA GLU A 125 1.06 16.45 -6.41
C GLU A 125 0.27 17.75 -6.23
N HIS A 126 -0.98 17.79 -6.70
CA HIS A 126 -1.81 18.97 -6.60
C HIS A 126 -2.13 19.32 -5.14
N ALA A 127 -2.46 18.34 -4.32
CA ALA A 127 -2.66 18.56 -2.89
C ALA A 127 -1.40 19.09 -2.21
N PHE A 128 -0.22 18.55 -2.58
CA PHE A 128 1.06 19.00 -2.04
C PHE A 128 1.32 20.47 -2.34
N VAL A 129 1.23 20.89 -3.62
CA VAL A 129 1.48 22.30 -3.98
C VAL A 129 0.50 23.28 -3.35
N VAL A 130 -0.72 22.83 -3.01
CA VAL A 130 -1.69 23.64 -2.26
C VAL A 130 -1.31 23.75 -0.79
N VAL A 131 -1.02 22.63 -0.09
CA VAL A 131 -0.67 22.69 1.34
C VAL A 131 0.69 23.34 1.61
N ALA A 132 1.61 23.27 0.65
CA ALA A 132 2.89 23.96 0.70
C ALA A 132 2.77 25.46 0.38
N GLY A 133 1.59 25.95 -0.03
CA GLY A 133 1.34 27.36 -0.34
C GLY A 133 1.83 27.82 -1.71
N TYR A 134 2.27 26.90 -2.58
CA TYR A 134 2.73 27.20 -3.94
C TYR A 134 1.58 27.45 -4.93
N ARG A 135 0.36 27.01 -4.59
CA ARG A 135 -0.86 27.22 -5.36
C ARG A 135 -2.03 27.60 -4.44
N PRO A 136 -2.97 28.44 -4.91
CA PRO A 136 -4.18 28.73 -4.17
C PRO A 136 -5.10 27.50 -4.10
N GLN A 137 -5.86 27.38 -3.00
CA GLN A 137 -6.71 26.23 -2.70
C GLN A 137 -7.96 26.09 -3.60
N HIS A 138 -8.26 27.06 -4.47
CA HIS A 138 -9.53 27.11 -5.23
C HIS A 138 -9.84 25.86 -6.07
N SER A 139 -8.85 25.03 -6.34
CA SER A 139 -8.97 23.80 -7.11
C SER A 139 -9.20 22.53 -6.27
N LEU A 140 -9.23 22.63 -4.93
CA LEU A 140 -9.42 21.51 -4.02
C LEU A 140 -10.40 21.85 -2.87
N PRO A 141 -11.05 20.83 -2.28
CA PRO A 141 -11.72 20.99 -0.99
C PRO A 141 -10.78 21.54 0.08
N SER A 142 -11.34 22.04 1.18
CA SER A 142 -10.54 22.42 2.36
C SER A 142 -9.68 21.26 2.84
N LEU A 143 -8.37 21.41 2.65
CA LEU A 143 -7.39 20.40 3.02
C LEU A 143 -7.10 20.47 4.52
N PRO A 144 -6.93 19.33 5.20
CA PRO A 144 -6.53 19.32 6.60
C PRO A 144 -5.21 20.05 6.82
N GLN A 145 -5.24 21.03 7.72
CA GLN A 145 -4.09 21.85 8.09
C GLN A 145 -3.34 21.25 9.28
N THR A 146 -2.92 19.99 9.14
CA THR A 146 -2.22 19.26 10.20
C THR A 146 -0.93 18.65 9.69
N THR A 147 0.07 18.57 10.58
CA THR A 147 1.37 17.97 10.25
C THR A 147 1.25 16.48 9.94
N ALA A 148 0.27 15.79 10.56
CA ALA A 148 -0.05 14.40 10.27
C ALA A 148 -0.53 14.20 8.82
N PHE A 149 -1.45 15.05 8.34
CA PHE A 149 -1.88 15.03 6.95
C PHE A 149 -0.72 15.33 6.00
N CYS A 150 0.04 16.39 6.28
CA CYS A 150 1.22 16.76 5.48
C CYS A 150 2.25 15.64 5.39
N ALA A 151 2.51 14.90 6.48
CA ALA A 151 3.47 13.81 6.48
C ALA A 151 3.03 12.62 5.62
N VAL A 152 1.76 12.22 5.70
CA VAL A 152 1.22 11.12 4.87
C VAL A 152 1.20 11.55 3.40
N LEU A 153 0.74 12.78 3.13
CA LEU A 153 0.69 13.33 1.77
C LEU A 153 2.09 13.39 1.15
N LEU A 154 3.07 13.95 1.86
CA LEU A 154 4.44 14.07 1.38
C LEU A 154 5.03 12.69 1.08
N LEU A 155 4.90 11.74 2.01
CA LEU A 155 5.41 10.39 1.80
C LEU A 155 4.84 9.73 0.55
N LEU A 156 3.51 9.76 0.36
CA LEU A 156 2.89 9.11 -0.79
C LEU A 156 3.12 9.88 -2.09
N ARG A 157 3.24 11.21 -2.05
CA ARG A 157 3.63 12.03 -3.20
C ARG A 157 5.02 11.63 -3.69
N GLU A 158 6.00 11.60 -2.79
CA GLU A 158 7.36 11.19 -3.15
C GLU A 158 7.41 9.73 -3.59
N TRP A 159 6.65 8.85 -2.94
CA TRP A 159 6.57 7.45 -3.35
C TRP A 159 6.07 7.30 -4.78
N ALA A 160 4.92 7.92 -5.08
CA ALA A 160 4.31 7.84 -6.40
C ALA A 160 5.22 8.46 -7.47
N HIS A 161 5.84 9.59 -7.16
CA HIS A 161 6.74 10.30 -8.06
C HIS A 161 8.05 9.54 -8.32
N HIS A 162 8.72 9.07 -7.26
CA HIS A 162 10.04 8.43 -7.38
C HIS A 162 9.98 6.97 -7.71
N LEU A 163 8.86 6.26 -7.53
CA LEU A 163 8.72 4.84 -7.86
C LEU A 163 7.76 4.58 -9.03
N ASP A 164 7.38 5.65 -9.75
CA ASP A 164 6.59 5.61 -10.99
C ASP A 164 5.21 4.95 -10.86
N TYR A 165 4.56 5.14 -9.70
CA TYR A 165 3.18 4.74 -9.49
C TYR A 165 2.23 5.84 -9.93
N GLU A 166 1.45 5.60 -10.98
CA GLU A 166 0.38 6.54 -11.40
C GLU A 166 -0.79 6.57 -10.42
N THR A 167 -1.06 5.43 -9.76
CA THR A 167 -2.16 5.28 -8.81
C THR A 167 -1.75 4.44 -7.60
N LEU A 168 -2.30 4.79 -6.44
CA LEU A 168 -2.19 4.04 -5.19
C LEU A 168 -3.58 3.60 -4.71
N ILE A 169 -3.67 2.45 -4.06
CA ILE A 169 -4.90 1.96 -3.44
C ILE A 169 -4.83 2.25 -1.93
N LEU A 170 -5.57 3.23 -1.45
CA LEU A 170 -5.72 3.50 -0.02
C LEU A 170 -6.68 2.45 0.56
N LEU A 171 -6.18 1.61 1.45
CA LEU A 171 -6.99 0.56 2.07
C LEU A 171 -7.96 1.16 3.08
N ASN A 172 -9.21 0.72 3.03
CA ASN A 172 -10.15 0.98 4.11
C ASN A 172 -9.93 -0.06 5.21
N GLU A 173 -9.51 0.37 6.40
CA GLU A 173 -9.38 -0.51 7.60
C GLU A 173 -10.70 -1.22 7.96
N SER A 174 -11.84 -0.81 7.37
CA SER A 174 -13.15 -1.46 7.49
C SER A 174 -13.24 -2.88 6.91
N GLN A 175 -12.21 -3.41 6.26
CA GLN A 175 -12.18 -4.81 5.79
C GLN A 175 -11.45 -5.77 6.74
N LYS A 176 -11.06 -5.32 7.94
CA LYS A 176 -10.53 -6.21 8.98
C LYS A 176 -11.67 -6.85 9.77
N ALA A 177 -11.84 -8.16 9.57
CA ALA A 177 -12.72 -9.11 10.26
C ALA A 177 -14.16 -9.23 9.72
N ALA A 178 -14.34 -10.19 8.82
CA ALA A 178 -15.47 -11.12 8.85
C ALA A 178 -14.90 -12.54 8.99
#